data_AF-A0A923TS28-F1
#
_entry.id   AF-A0A923TS28-F1
#
_cell.length_a   1.000
_cell.length_b   1.000
_cell.length_c   1.000
_cell.angle_alpha   90.00
_cell.angle_beta   90.00
_cell.angle_gamma   90.00
#
_symmetry.space_group_name_H-M   'P 1'
#
loop_
_entity.id
_entity.type
_entity.pdbx_description
1 polymer ?
#
loop_
_entity_poly.entity_id
_entity_poly.type
_entity_poly.pdbx_seq_one_letter_code
_entity_poly.pdbx_strand_id
1 'polypeptide(L)'
;MMDWKVTATIMFFPVLIMAIFICFKTRKDVLFLIPNMAVLCWLSANSLWMLGEFYEFKYLVMALFFFITGALLIFYYLFLIFRKKTI
;
A
#
# COMPACT_ATOMS: atom_id res chain seq x y z
N MET A 1 16.43 19.68 -13.01
CA MET A 1 16.11 18.26 -12.69
C MET A 1 15.74 18.03 -11.22
N MET A 2 15.49 19.07 -10.41
CA MET A 2 14.99 18.90 -9.03
C MET A 2 13.44 18.95 -8.94
N ASP A 3 12.78 19.62 -9.90
CA ASP A 3 11.33 19.92 -9.81
C ASP A 3 10.44 18.68 -9.84
N TRP A 4 10.78 17.68 -10.65
CA TRP A 4 9.99 16.45 -10.78
C TRP A 4 10.04 15.59 -9.51
N LYS A 5 11.20 15.54 -8.84
CA LYS A 5 11.38 14.79 -7.60
C LYS A 5 10.54 15.38 -6.47
N VAL A 6 10.55 16.71 -6.33
CA VAL A 6 9.77 17.43 -5.30
C VAL A 6 8.27 17.33 -5.60
N THR A 7 7.86 17.52 -6.85
CA THR A 7 6.44 17.44 -7.24
C THR A 7 5.86 16.04 -6.98
N ALA A 8 6.58 14.99 -7.36
CA ALA A 8 6.16 13.61 -7.10
C ALA A 8 6.13 13.28 -5.60
N THR A 9 7.06 13.83 -4.81
CA THR A 9 7.07 13.72 -3.35
C THR A 9 5.84 14.39 -2.71
N ILE A 10 5.46 15.57 -3.21
CA ILE A 10 4.29 16.30 -2.69
C ILE A 10 2.98 15.58 -3.06
N MET A 11 2.90 14.99 -4.25
CA MET A 11 1.70 14.30 -4.73
C MET A 11 1.42 12.96 -4.02
N PHE A 12 2.43 12.20 -3.58
CA PHE A 12 2.16 10.94 -2.88
C PHE A 12 1.59 11.16 -1.46
N PHE A 13 1.91 12.28 -0.83
CA PHE A 13 1.51 12.60 0.54
C PHE A 13 -0.02 12.60 0.73
N PRO A 14 -0.83 13.33 -0.07
CA PRO A 14 -2.29 13.28 0.04
C PRO A 14 -2.86 11.89 -0.30
N VAL A 15 -2.20 11.12 -1.18
CA VAL A 15 -2.64 9.76 -1.55
C VAL A 15 -2.49 8.81 -0.36
N LEU A 16 -1.35 8.83 0.33
CA LEU A 16 -1.15 8.00 1.52
C LEU A 16 -2.08 8.41 2.65
N ILE A 17 -2.27 9.71 2.88
CA ILE A 17 -3.21 10.21 3.90
C ILE A 17 -4.62 9.69 3.61
N MET A 18 -5.07 9.77 2.35
CA MET A 18 -6.39 9.28 1.96
C MET A 18 -6.51 7.76 2.11
N ALA A 19 -5.48 7.00 1.73
CA ALA A 19 -5.47 5.55 1.90
C ALA A 19 -5.53 5.13 3.38
N ILE A 20 -4.80 5.83 4.24
CA ILE A 20 -4.83 5.65 5.69
C ILE A 20 -6.23 5.99 6.23
N PHE A 21 -6.83 7.10 5.78
CA PHE A 21 -8.17 7.51 6.17
C PHE A 21 -9.23 6.45 5.79
N ILE A 22 -9.14 5.87 4.59
CA ILE A 22 -10.01 4.77 4.16
C ILE A 22 -9.85 3.56 5.09
N CYS A 23 -8.61 3.15 5.39
CA CYS A 23 -8.35 2.04 6.31
C CYS A 23 -8.95 2.30 7.71
N PHE A 24 -8.78 3.52 8.24
CA PHE A 24 -9.38 3.90 9.52
C PHE A 24 -10.90 3.89 9.49
N LYS A 25 -11.51 4.27 8.37
CA LYS A 25 -12.97 4.28 8.22
C LYS A 25 -13.53 2.86 8.13
N THR A 26 -12.85 1.96 7.44
CA THR A 26 -13.27 0.56 7.26
C THR A 26 -12.85 -0.36 8.42
N ARG A 27 -12.25 0.16 9.49
CA ARG A 27 -11.80 -0.63 10.65
C ARG A 27 -12.85 -1.48 11.35
N LYS A 28 -14.13 -1.14 11.16
CA LYS A 28 -15.26 -1.85 11.77
C LYS A 28 -15.64 -3.12 11.02
N ASP A 29 -15.21 -3.25 9.75
CA ASP A 29 -15.51 -4.40 8.93
C ASP A 29 -14.22 -5.02 8.39
N VAL A 30 -13.88 -6.19 8.92
CA VAL A 30 -12.64 -6.91 8.61
C VAL A 30 -12.58 -7.29 7.12
N LEU A 31 -13.72 -7.56 6.47
CA LEU A 31 -13.76 -7.90 5.05
C LEU A 31 -13.39 -6.71 4.17
N PHE A 32 -13.75 -5.49 4.56
CA PHE A 32 -13.34 -4.28 3.84
C PHE A 32 -11.95 -3.79 4.27
N LEU A 33 -11.53 -4.05 5.51
CA LEU A 33 -10.24 -3.62 6.03
C LEU A 33 -9.05 -4.37 5.40
N ILE A 34 -9.11 -5.69 5.25
CA ILE A 34 -7.98 -6.48 4.72
C ILE A 34 -7.54 -6.01 3.31
N PRO A 35 -8.44 -5.91 2.30
CA PRO A 35 -8.04 -5.43 0.99
C PRO A 35 -7.60 -3.96 1.01
N ASN A 36 -8.19 -3.11 1.85
CA ASN A 36 -7.76 -1.72 1.99
C ASN A 36 -6.35 -1.60 2.59
N MET A 37 -6.01 -2.45 3.57
CA MET A 37 -4.65 -2.54 4.10
C MET A 37 -3.65 -3.04 3.06
N ALA A 38 -4.04 -3.99 2.21
CA ALA A 38 -3.19 -4.45 1.11
C ALA A 38 -2.85 -3.32 0.13
N VAL A 39 -3.87 -2.53 -0.26
CA VAL A 39 -3.69 -1.36 -1.12
C VAL A 39 -2.80 -0.32 -0.43
N LEU A 40 -2.97 -0.08 0.87
CA LEU A 40 -2.11 0.83 1.64
C LEU A 40 -0.64 0.37 1.65
N CYS A 41 -0.38 -0.94 1.83
CA CYS A 41 0.95 -1.52 1.73
C CYS A 41 1.57 -1.32 0.33
N TRP A 42 0.79 -1.51 -0.73
CA TRP A 42 1.27 -1.29 -2.11
C TRP A 42 1.53 0.18 -2.45
N LEU A 43 0.67 1.10 -1.99
CA LEU A 43 0.93 2.54 -2.12
C LEU A 43 2.22 2.94 -1.39
N SER A 44 2.46 2.35 -0.22
CA SER A 44 3.69 2.58 0.55
C SER A 44 4.92 2.00 -0.14
N ALA A 45 4.82 0.80 -0.72
CA ALA A 45 5.88 0.17 -1.51
C ALA A 45 6.29 1.03 -2.71
N ASN A 46 5.31 1.51 -3.49
CA ASN A 46 5.56 2.36 -4.65
C ASN A 46 6.18 3.70 -4.24
N SER A 47 5.70 4.29 -3.13
CA SER A 47 6.27 5.53 -2.60
C SER A 47 7.73 5.34 -2.14
N LEU A 48 8.03 4.23 -1.46
CA LEU A 48 9.40 3.89 -1.02
C LEU A 48 10.34 3.60 -2.18
N TRP A 49 9.86 2.93 -3.23
CA TRP A 49 10.64 2.68 -4.43
C TRP A 49 11.02 3.99 -5.14
N MET A 50 10.04 4.88 -5.32
CA MET A 50 10.22 6.20 -5.91
C MET A 50 11.18 7.08 -5.09
N LEU A 51 11.07 7.06 -3.76
CA LEU A 51 12.02 7.75 -2.87
C LEU A 51 13.43 7.14 -2.95
N GLY A 52 13.55 5.81 -3.05
CA GLY A 52 14.83 5.15 -3.26
C GLY A 52 15.53 5.62 -4.54
N GLU A 53 14.78 5.80 -5.62
CA GLU A 53 15.31 6.25 -6.91
C GLU A 53 15.63 7.76 -6.94
N PHE A 54 14.85 8.58 -6.25
CA PHE A 54 15.08 10.02 -6.19
C PHE A 54 16.26 10.43 -5.32
N TYR A 55 16.53 9.69 -4.25
CA TYR A 55 17.57 10.00 -3.27
C TYR A 55 18.74 9.00 -3.30
N GLU A 56 18.80 8.12 -4.31
CA GLU A 56 19.83 7.10 -4.50
C GLU A 56 20.05 6.18 -3.28
N PHE A 57 19.00 6.00 -2.47
CA PHE A 57 19.03 5.12 -1.30
C PHE A 57 18.62 3.69 -1.67
N LYS A 58 19.21 2.69 -0.99
CA LYS A 58 18.89 1.26 -1.16
C LYS A 58 17.59 0.87 -0.44
N TYR A 59 16.48 1.56 -0.69
CA TYR A 59 15.16 1.21 -0.16
C TYR A 59 14.41 0.15 -0.97
N LEU A 60 15.02 -0.35 -2.05
CA LEU A 60 14.42 -1.31 -2.97
C LEU A 60 13.98 -2.61 -2.27
N VAL A 61 14.77 -3.08 -1.30
CA VAL A 61 14.44 -4.28 -0.49
C VAL A 61 13.25 -4.01 0.43
N MET A 62 13.19 -2.84 1.06
CA MET A 62 12.05 -2.44 1.89
C MET A 62 10.79 -2.28 1.06
N ALA A 63 10.88 -1.65 -0.12
CA ALA A 63 9.75 -1.52 -1.04
C ALA A 63 9.22 -2.89 -1.48
N LEU A 64 10.11 -3.83 -1.82
CA LEU A 64 9.74 -5.19 -2.17
C LEU A 64 9.04 -5.90 -1.00
N PHE A 65 9.51 -5.72 0.23
CA PHE A 65 8.89 -6.28 1.42
C PHE A 65 7.45 -5.77 1.61
N PHE A 66 7.23 -4.46 1.46
CA PHE A 66 5.88 -3.88 1.48
C PHE A 66 5.00 -4.39 0.33
N PHE A 67 5.58 -4.66 -0.84
CA PHE A 67 4.86 -5.21 -1.97
C PHE A 67 4.37 -6.65 -1.72
N ILE A 68 5.26 -7.50 -1.21
CA ILE A 68 4.97 -8.90 -0.88
C ILE A 68 3.92 -8.99 0.23
N THR A 69 4.06 -8.18 1.28
CA THR A 69 3.08 -8.14 2.38
C THR A 69 1.69 -7.71 1.92
N GLY A 70 1.59 -6.71 1.04
CA GLY A 70 0.32 -6.34 0.40
C GLY A 70 -0.28 -7.48 -0.43
N ALA A 71 0.54 -8.20 -1.20
CA ALA A 71 0.08 -9.34 -1.99
C ALA A 71 -0.46 -10.47 -1.09
N LEU A 72 0.24 -10.80 0.00
CA LEU A 72 -0.20 -11.80 0.98
C LEU A 72 -1.55 -11.44 1.61
N LEU A 73 -1.77 -10.15 1.93
CA LEU A 73 -3.05 -9.68 2.47
C LEU A 73 -4.21 -9.87 1.48
N ILE A 74 -3.99 -9.61 0.19
CA ILE A 74 -4.99 -9.86 -0.85
C ILE A 74 -5.25 -11.35 -1.05
N PHE A 75 -4.21 -12.19 -1.07
CA PHE A 75 -4.39 -13.64 -1.14
C PHE A 75 -5.20 -14.16 0.05
N TYR A 76 -4.90 -13.66 1.26
CA TYR A 76 -5.66 -13.99 2.46
C TYR A 76 -7.13 -13.56 2.36
N TYR A 77 -7.40 -12.35 1.87
CA TYR A 77 -8.75 -11.87 1.62
C TYR A 77 -9.52 -12.75 0.62
N LEU A 78 -8.90 -13.10 -0.51
CA LEU A 78 -9.50 -13.98 -1.51
C LEU A 78 -9.81 -15.34 -0.90
N PHE A 79 -8.88 -15.92 -0.13
CA PHE A 79 -9.09 -17.19 0.57
C PHE A 79 -10.28 -17.14 1.55
N LEU A 80 -10.41 -16.06 2.34
CA LEU A 80 -11.55 -15.87 3.24
C LEU A 80 -12.88 -15.80 2.47
N ILE A 81 -12.93 -15.07 1.36
CA ILE A 81 -14.14 -14.98 0.53
C ILE A 81 -14.48 -16.32 -0.10
N PHE A 82 -13.50 -17.04 -0.65
CA PHE A 82 -13.72 -18.37 -1.21
C PHE A 82 -14.26 -19.35 -0.15
N ARG A 83 -13.74 -19.32 1.09
CA ARG A 83 -14.29 -20.12 2.18
C ARG A 83 -15.72 -19.74 2.55
N LYS A 84 -16.04 -18.44 2.60
CA LYS A 84 -17.35 -17.95 3.02
C LYS A 84 -18.45 -18.19 1.97
N LYS A 85 -18.09 -18.29 0.69
CA LYS A 85 -19.02 -18.53 -0.42
C LYS A 85 -19.40 -20.01 -0.62
N THR A 86 -18.74 -20.93 0.10
CA THR A 86 -18.88 -22.38 -0.07
C THR A 86 -19.69 -23.03 1.08
N ILE A 87 -20.30 -22.23 1.96
CA ILE A 87 -21.23 -22.66 3.03
C ILE A 87 -22.59 -22.04 2.71
#